data_AF-A0A1J3H2E5-F1
#
_entry.id   AF-A0A1J3H2E5-F1
#
_cell.length_a   1.000
_cell.length_b   1.000
_cell.length_c   1.000
_cell.angle_alpha   90.00
_cell.angle_beta   90.00
_cell.angle_gamma   90.00
#
_symmetry.space_group_name_H-M   'P 1'
#
loop_
_entity.id
_entity.type
_entity.pdbx_description
1 polymer ?
#
loop_
_entity_poly.entity_id
_entity_poly.type
_entity_poly.pdbx_seq_one_letter_code
_entity_poly.pdbx_strand_id
1 'polypeptide(L)'
;ENMILIRWNLKGVPRVPWEAKGEFQGTSRYKLDRNGKIYQHKVDNLAFNFPHQLKPATSVLDLVTASPNPTFMFASVDSYSSSWIEFYQAVKRTLDKQDGFVICS
;
A
#
# COMPACT_ATOMS: atom_id res chain seq x y z
N GLU A 1 32.98 6.05 -16.92
CA GLU A 1 31.66 5.67 -16.40
C GLU A 1 31.80 4.48 -15.45
N ASN A 2 32.08 4.72 -14.17
CA ASN A 2 32.27 3.64 -13.18
C ASN A 2 31.07 3.61 -12.22
N MET A 3 29.96 3.01 -12.65
CA MET A 3 28.76 2.89 -11.84
C MET A 3 28.18 1.48 -11.94
N ILE A 4 27.85 0.87 -10.81
CA ILE A 4 27.13 -0.40 -10.72
C ILE A 4 25.69 -0.10 -10.32
N LEU A 5 24.74 -0.69 -11.02
CA LEU A 5 23.31 -0.66 -10.70
C LEU A 5 22.85 -2.09 -10.36
N ILE A 6 22.28 -2.28 -9.18
CA ILE A 6 21.78 -3.59 -8.73
C ILE A 6 20.34 -3.45 -8.28
N ARG A 7 19.45 -4.28 -8.86
CA ARG A 7 18.10 -4.49 -8.33
C ARG A 7 18.11 -5.70 -7.41
N TRP A 8 17.48 -5.58 -6.25
CA TRP A 8 17.44 -6.66 -5.28
C TRP A 8 16.03 -6.81 -4.67
N ASN A 9 15.77 -8.02 -4.18
CA ASN A 9 14.56 -8.41 -3.46
C ASN A 9 15.01 -9.13 -2.18
N LEU A 10 14.62 -8.61 -1.03
CA LEU A 10 14.95 -9.14 0.28
C LEU A 10 13.66 -9.65 0.93
N LYS A 11 13.65 -10.93 1.30
CA LYS A 11 12.58 -11.56 2.07
C LYS A 11 13.14 -11.97 3.42
N GLY A 12 12.45 -11.61 4.50
CA GLY A 12 12.94 -11.88 5.84
C GLY A 12 11.84 -11.95 6.89
N VAL A 13 12.14 -12.68 7.96
CA VAL A 13 11.32 -12.75 9.17
C VAL A 13 12.02 -11.92 10.25
N PRO A 14 11.51 -10.72 10.61
CA PRO A 14 12.11 -9.94 11.68
C PRO A 14 12.03 -10.67 13.02
N ARG A 15 13.04 -10.49 13.87
CA ARG A 15 13.11 -11.07 15.21
C ARG A 15 12.31 -10.24 16.22
N VAL A 16 11.04 -10.03 15.93
CA VAL A 16 10.08 -9.35 16.80
C VAL A 16 9.22 -10.39 17.53
N PRO A 17 8.60 -10.05 18.68
CA PRO A 17 7.88 -11.03 19.49
C PRO A 17 6.51 -11.47 18.91
N TRP A 18 6.15 -11.05 17.71
CA TRP A 18 4.95 -11.47 16.98
C TRP A 18 5.33 -12.06 15.61
N GLU A 19 4.48 -12.88 15.01
CA GLU A 19 4.73 -13.37 13.65
C GLU A 19 4.66 -12.20 12.65
N ALA A 20 5.79 -11.92 12.02
CA ALA A 20 5.89 -10.92 10.98
C ALA A 20 6.76 -11.46 9.84
N LYS A 21 6.40 -11.12 8.61
CA LYS A 21 7.16 -11.42 7.39
C LYS A 21 7.26 -10.14 6.58
N GLY A 22 8.46 -9.79 6.15
CA GLY A 22 8.72 -8.59 5.36
C GLY A 22 9.33 -8.96 4.00
N GLU A 23 8.87 -8.28 2.96
CA GLU A 23 9.50 -8.29 1.64
C GLU A 23 9.83 -6.85 1.25
N PHE A 24 11.10 -6.61 0.93
CA PHE A 24 11.62 -5.32 0.54
C PHE A 24 12.25 -5.42 -0.83
N GLN A 25 11.94 -4.48 -1.71
CA GLN A 25 12.57 -4.37 -3.01
C GLN A 25 13.31 -3.05 -3.08
N GLY A 26 14.45 -3.03 -3.75
CA GLY A 26 15.23 -1.82 -3.89
C GLY A 26 16.15 -1.85 -5.10
N THR A 27 16.61 -0.66 -5.47
CA THR A 27 17.68 -0.49 -6.44
C THR A 27 18.84 0.23 -5.76
N SER A 28 20.02 -0.38 -5.82
CA SER A 28 21.26 0.16 -5.29
C SER A 28 22.13 0.69 -6.42
N ARG A 29 22.62 1.92 -6.24
CA ARG A 29 23.56 2.60 -7.13
C ARG A 29 24.89 2.76 -6.42
N TYR A 30 25.95 2.23 -7.02
CA TYR A 30 27.32 2.33 -6.54
C TYR A 30 28.16 3.11 -7.54
N LYS A 31 28.88 4.12 -7.09
CA LYS A 31 29.91 4.76 -7.90
C LYS A 31 31.28 4.26 -7.47
N LEU A 32 32.12 3.93 -8.46
CA LEU A 32 33.47 3.43 -8.23
C LEU A 32 34.50 4.49 -8.62
N ASP A 33 35.61 4.51 -7.87
CA ASP A 33 36.77 5.32 -8.19
C ASP A 33 37.55 4.70 -9.37
N ARG A 34 38.73 5.26 -9.69
CA ARG A 34 39.60 4.75 -10.76
C ARG A 34 40.24 3.40 -10.42
N ASN A 35 40.28 3.02 -9.15
CA ASN A 35 40.81 1.75 -8.65
C ASN A 35 39.72 0.69 -8.48
N GLY A 36 38.47 1.00 -8.82
CA GLY A 36 37.31 0.11 -8.64
C GLY A 36 36.73 0.08 -7.22
N LYS A 37 37.18 0.94 -6.31
CA LYS A 37 36.61 1.02 -4.95
C LYS A 37 35.30 1.80 -4.96
N ILE A 38 34.32 1.29 -4.23
CA ILE A 38 33.05 1.98 -4.02
C ILE A 38 33.30 3.19 -3.12
N TYR A 39 33.03 4.39 -3.64
CA TYR A 39 33.13 5.64 -2.85
C TYR A 39 31.77 6.25 -2.54
N GLN A 40 30.72 5.86 -3.27
CA GLN A 40 29.36 6.32 -3.02
C GLN A 40 28.37 5.16 -3.23
N HIS A 41 27.46 5.01 -2.27
CA HIS A 41 26.32 4.10 -2.35
C HIS A 41 25.04 4.89 -2.10
N LYS A 42 24.05 4.72 -2.98
CA LYS A 42 22.69 5.26 -2.82
C LYS A 42 21.69 4.13 -3.02
N VAL A 43 20.69 4.06 -2.15
CA VAL A 43 19.54 3.17 -2.30
C VAL A 43 18.35 4.02 -2.68
N ASP A 44 17.71 3.69 -3.80
CA ASP A 44 16.40 4.24 -4.13
C ASP A 44 15.35 3.27 -3.57
N ASN A 45 14.55 3.72 -2.60
CA ASN A 45 13.46 2.93 -2.02
C ASN A 45 12.19 2.94 -2.91
N LEU A 46 12.35 3.23 -4.19
CA LEU A 46 11.26 3.07 -5.15
C LEU A 46 11.15 1.59 -5.46
N ALA A 47 10.26 0.90 -4.76
CA ALA A 47 9.69 -0.35 -5.24
C ALA A 47 8.96 -0.04 -6.54
N PHE A 48 9.71 0.04 -7.64
CA PHE A 48 9.14 -0.12 -8.97
C PHE A 48 8.67 -1.58 -9.05
N ASN A 49 7.52 -1.85 -8.43
CA ASN A 49 6.46 -2.52 -9.15
C ASN A 49 6.24 -1.65 -10.38
N PHE A 50 7.12 -1.76 -11.38
CA PHE A 50 6.73 -1.41 -12.73
C PHE A 50 5.38 -2.10 -12.86
N PRO A 51 4.28 -1.38 -13.14
CA PRO A 51 3.02 -2.04 -13.37
C PRO A 51 3.38 -3.15 -14.33
N HIS A 52 3.21 -4.41 -13.89
CA HIS A 52 3.32 -5.55 -14.79
C HIS A 52 2.60 -5.07 -16.03
N GLN A 53 3.24 -5.06 -17.20
CA GLN A 53 2.56 -4.61 -18.41
C GLN A 53 1.29 -5.44 -18.47
N LEU A 54 0.18 -4.83 -18.03
CA LEU A 54 -1.06 -5.53 -17.89
C LEU A 54 -1.37 -5.82 -19.34
N LYS A 55 -1.40 -7.10 -19.69
CA LYS A 55 -1.90 -7.50 -20.99
C LYS A 55 -3.19 -6.71 -21.19
N PRO A 56 -3.35 -5.96 -22.29
CA PRO A 56 -4.50 -5.09 -22.46
C PRO A 56 -5.75 -5.90 -22.14
N ALA A 57 -6.51 -5.45 -21.13
CA ALA A 57 -7.64 -6.19 -20.60
C ALA A 57 -8.58 -6.47 -21.77
N THR A 58 -8.71 -7.74 -22.14
CA THR A 58 -9.52 -8.12 -23.31
C THR A 58 -11.00 -8.26 -22.91
N SER A 59 -11.26 -8.30 -21.60
CA SER A 59 -12.58 -8.40 -20.98
C SER A 59 -12.62 -7.61 -19.66
N VAL A 60 -13.82 -7.18 -19.25
CA VAL A 60 -14.06 -6.47 -17.98
C VAL A 60 -13.62 -7.30 -16.76
N LEU A 61 -13.60 -8.63 -16.88
CA LEU A 61 -13.14 -9.55 -15.83
C LEU A 61 -11.63 -9.50 -15.59
N ASP A 62 -10.82 -9.17 -16.60
CA ASP A 62 -9.35 -9.06 -16.44
C ASP A 62 -8.97 -7.90 -15.50
N LEU A 63 -9.77 -6.84 -15.48
CA LEU A 63 -9.53 -5.66 -14.62
C LEU A 63 -9.65 -6.00 -13.12
N VAL A 64 -10.47 -7.00 -12.77
CA VAL A 64 -10.67 -7.42 -11.38
C VAL A 64 -9.40 -8.10 -10.83
N THR A 65 -8.63 -8.77 -11.68
CA THR A 65 -7.40 -9.50 -11.30
C THR A 65 -6.16 -8.63 -11.13
N ALA A 66 -6.19 -7.38 -11.63
CA ALA A 66 -5.06 -6.46 -11.58
C ALA A 66 -5.03 -5.57 -10.31
N SER A 67 -6.06 -5.62 -9.47
CA SER A 67 -6.07 -4.91 -8.19
C SER A 67 -5.37 -5.78 -7.12
N PRO A 68 -4.44 -5.22 -6.31
CA PRO A 68 -3.94 -5.95 -5.16
C PRO A 68 -5.16 -6.19 -4.27
N ASN A 69 -5.54 -7.47 -4.15
CA ASN A 69 -6.71 -7.94 -3.43
C ASN A 69 -6.99 -7.05 -2.21
N PRO A 70 -7.96 -6.11 -2.26
CA PRO A 70 -8.22 -5.28 -1.12
C PRO A 70 -8.72 -6.21 -0.02
N THR A 71 -7.93 -6.31 1.06
CA THR A 71 -8.20 -7.14 2.24
C THR A 71 -9.62 -6.96 2.81
N PHE A 72 -10.34 -5.91 2.39
CA PHE A 72 -11.71 -5.60 2.76
C PHE A 72 -12.81 -6.38 2.03
N MET A 73 -12.53 -7.10 0.94
CA MET A 73 -13.61 -7.73 0.14
C MET A 73 -13.91 -9.19 0.49
N PHE A 74 -13.15 -9.81 1.42
CA PHE A 74 -13.38 -11.19 1.88
C PHE A 74 -13.87 -11.27 3.33
N ALA A 75 -14.55 -10.24 3.84
CA ALA A 75 -15.45 -10.44 4.97
C ALA A 75 -16.70 -11.13 4.42
N SER A 76 -16.89 -12.38 4.85
CA SER A 76 -18.09 -13.19 4.61
C SER A 76 -19.36 -12.33 4.63
N VAL A 77 -20.22 -12.50 3.62
CA VAL A 77 -21.48 -11.75 3.42
C VAL A 77 -22.52 -11.96 4.53
N ASP A 78 -22.20 -12.76 5.55
CA ASP A 78 -23.11 -12.98 6.66
C ASP A 78 -22.49 -12.44 7.96
N SER A 79 -23.06 -11.33 8.43
CA SER A 79 -22.96 -10.82 9.81
C SER A 79 -21.74 -9.95 10.16
N TYR A 80 -21.72 -8.71 9.65
CA TYR A 80 -21.00 -7.63 10.33
C TYR A 80 -21.92 -6.41 10.45
N SER A 81 -22.54 -6.26 11.63
CA SER A 81 -22.95 -4.94 12.10
C SER A 81 -21.66 -4.15 12.31
N SER A 82 -21.25 -3.42 11.28
CA SER A 82 -19.99 -2.68 11.31
C SER A 82 -20.17 -1.51 12.28
N SER A 83 -19.47 -1.54 13.42
CA SER A 83 -19.55 -0.52 14.48
C SER A 83 -19.32 0.90 13.96
N TRP A 84 -18.60 1.03 12.84
CA TRP A 84 -18.41 2.30 12.13
C TRP A 84 -19.68 2.84 11.47
N ILE A 85 -20.54 1.98 10.93
CA ILE A 85 -21.83 2.39 10.33
C ILE A 85 -22.75 2.90 11.43
N GLU A 86 -22.79 2.23 12.57
CA GLU A 86 -23.56 2.65 13.75
C GLU A 86 -23.05 3.99 14.29
N PHE A 87 -21.72 4.15 14.43
CA PHE A 87 -21.09 5.39 14.87
C PHE A 87 -21.37 6.55 13.91
N TYR A 88 -21.21 6.34 12.60
CA TYR A 88 -21.51 7.34 11.58
C TYR A 88 -22.97 7.78 11.62
N GLN A 89 -23.91 6.83 11.75
CA GLN A 89 -25.33 7.15 11.87
C GLN A 89 -25.64 7.92 13.16
N ALA A 90 -24.98 7.59 14.28
CA ALA A 90 -25.13 8.33 15.53
C ALA A 90 -24.68 9.79 15.40
N VAL A 91 -23.50 10.02 14.82
CA VAL A 91 -22.97 11.37 14.56
C VAL A 91 -23.87 12.14 13.60
N LYS A 92 -24.31 11.51 12.50
CA LYS A 92 -25.21 12.16 11.53
C LYS A 92 -26.52 12.65 12.18
N ARG A 93 -27.14 11.82 13.03
CA ARG A 93 -28.36 12.20 13.77
C ARG A 93 -28.14 13.37 14.75
N THR A 94 -26.91 13.58 15.24
CA THR A 94 -26.61 14.74 16.10
C THR A 94 -26.51 16.04 15.30
N LEU A 95 -25.95 15.98 14.08
CA LEU A 95 -25.86 17.13 13.19
C LEU A 95 -27.25 17.52 12.66
N ASP A 96 -28.06 16.55 12.25
CA ASP A 96 -29.42 16.79 11.75
C ASP A 96 -30.34 17.42 12.82
N LYS A 97 -30.06 17.20 14.12
CA LYS A 97 -30.80 17.81 15.24
C LYS A 97 -30.42 19.27 15.49
N GLN A 98 -29.25 19.71 15.04
CA GLN A 98 -28.74 21.05 15.32
C GLN A 98 -29.31 22.09 14.35
N ASP A 99 -29.72 21.68 13.14
CA ASP A 99 -30.39 22.54 12.16
C ASP A 99 -31.86 22.85 12.50
N GLY A 100 -32.43 22.21 13.53
CA GLY A 100 -33.83 22.40 13.94
C GLY A 100 -34.08 23.40 15.07
N PHE A 101 -33.05 24.02 15.66
CA PHE A 101 -33.19 24.88 16.86
C PHE A 101 -33.01 26.39 16.60
N VAL A 102 -33.22 26.86 15.37
CA VAL A 102 -33.29 28.30 15.08
C VAL A 102 -34.70 28.70 14.65
N ILE A 103 -35.64 28.69 15.59
CA ILE A 103 -36.79 29.61 15.57
C ILE A 103 -36.99 30.12 17.00
N CYS A 104 -36.47 31.32 17.27
CA CYS A 104 -36.86 32.17 18.38
C CYS A 104 -36.97 33.59 17.82
N SER A 105 -38.19 34.02 17.53
CA SER A 105 -38.72 35.39 17.55
C SER A 105 -40.21 35.32 17.23
#